data_AF-A0A168IH59-F1
#
_entry.id   AF-A0A168IH59-F1
#
_cell.length_a   1.000
_cell.length_b   1.000
_cell.length_c   1.000
_cell.angle_alpha   90.00
_cell.angle_beta   90.00
_cell.angle_gamma   90.00
#
_symmetry.space_group_name_H-M   'P 1'
#
loop_
_entity.id
_entity.type
_entity.pdbx_description
1 polymer ?
#
loop_
_entity_poly.entity_id
_entity_poly.type
_entity_poly.pdbx_seq_one_letter_code
_entity_poly.pdbx_strand_id
1 'polypeptide(L)'
;MDVTVKVPEERLPDFYAMYGRWLAGQDAQPDEEQPTEPIEWSEQDLVLAKIVWGKFSDRAKAMFSTLIDSPGKKFGGVQLADALDIPNGKYGTAGVLAWPARHCTAVDRLLPCKYEDGVLGDGANYWMTPAVATLFKQARDGQ
;
A
#
# COMPACT_ATOMS: atom_id res chain seq x y z
N MET A 1 22.35 27.81 3.49
CA MET A 1 23.06 26.86 4.37
C MET A 1 24.25 26.41 3.58
N ASP A 2 25.45 26.69 4.07
CA ASP A 2 26.65 26.56 3.25
C ASP A 2 27.41 25.32 3.71
N VAL A 3 27.74 24.46 2.74
CA VAL A 3 28.47 23.20 2.97
C VAL A 3 29.81 23.31 2.27
N THR A 4 30.89 23.19 3.03
CA THR A 4 32.27 23.23 2.50
C THR A 4 32.92 21.87 2.68
N VAL A 5 33.49 21.32 1.60
CA VAL A 5 34.18 20.03 1.60
C VAL A 5 35.62 20.23 1.13
N LYS A 6 36.59 19.66 1.86
CA LYS A 6 37.99 19.67 1.45
C LYS A 6 38.25 18.50 0.51
N VAL A 7 38.71 18.79 -0.70
CA VAL A 7 39.04 17.80 -1.72
C VAL A 7 40.57 17.79 -1.92
N PRO A 8 41.23 16.63 -1.86
CA PRO A 8 42.66 16.51 -2.20
C PRO A 8 42.94 17.01 -3.61
N GLU A 9 44.07 17.69 -3.83
CA GLU A 9 44.37 18.38 -5.09
C GLU A 9 44.38 17.41 -6.29
N GLU A 10 44.89 16.21 -6.11
CA GLU A 10 44.94 15.16 -7.12
C GLU A 10 43.56 14.63 -7.54
N ARG A 11 42.53 14.87 -6.72
CA ARG A 11 41.13 14.48 -6.97
C ARG A 11 40.27 15.65 -7.47
N LEU A 12 40.80 16.87 -7.51
CA LEU A 12 40.04 18.03 -8.01
C LEU A 12 39.50 17.82 -9.44
N PRO A 13 40.27 17.27 -10.41
CA PRO A 13 39.75 17.05 -11.75
C PRO A 13 38.56 16.08 -11.78
N ASP A 14 38.65 14.98 -11.02
CA ASP A 14 37.57 13.99 -10.88
C ASP A 14 36.32 14.61 -10.25
N PHE A 15 36.52 15.42 -9.21
CA PHE A 15 35.44 16.11 -8.50
C PHE A 15 34.68 17.08 -9.41
N TYR A 16 35.40 17.90 -10.18
CA TYR A 16 34.78 18.82 -11.13
C TYR A 16 34.07 18.09 -12.28
N ALA A 17 34.66 17.00 -12.78
CA ALA A 17 34.03 16.21 -13.83
C ALA A 17 32.70 15.58 -13.35
N MET A 18 32.69 15.03 -12.14
CA MET A 18 31.50 14.44 -11.52
C MET A 18 30.40 15.50 -11.29
N TYR A 19 30.74 16.61 -10.62
CA TYR A 19 29.77 17.69 -10.37
C TYR A 19 29.28 18.35 -11.65
N GLY A 20 30.14 18.50 -12.66
CA GLY A 20 29.77 19.05 -13.95
C GLY A 20 28.73 18.19 -14.68
N ARG A 21 28.88 16.86 -14.69
CA ARG A 21 27.90 15.92 -15.27
C ARG A 21 26.56 15.98 -14.55
N TRP A 22 26.61 16.02 -13.22
CA TRP A 22 25.42 16.14 -12.39
C TRP A 22 24.68 17.48 -12.62
N LEU A 23 25.38 18.62 -12.63
CA LEU A 23 24.81 19.93 -12.93
C LEU A 23 24.26 20.04 -14.36
N ALA A 24 24.86 19.33 -15.31
CA ALA A 24 24.39 19.25 -16.69
C ALA A 24 23.17 18.32 -16.87
N GLY A 25 22.67 17.70 -15.79
CA GLY A 25 21.53 16.79 -15.81
C GLY A 25 21.82 15.44 -16.49
N GLN A 26 23.09 15.12 -16.75
CA GLN A 26 23.47 13.86 -17.41
C GLN A 26 23.40 12.66 -16.46
N ASP A 27 23.56 12.93 -15.15
CA ASP A 27 23.31 11.98 -14.06
C ASP A 27 21.96 12.26 -13.37
N ALA A 28 21.05 12.99 -14.01
CA ALA A 28 19.66 12.97 -13.58
C ALA A 28 19.18 11.53 -13.78
N GLN A 29 19.03 10.82 -12.66
CA GLN A 29 18.28 9.57 -12.61
C GLN A 29 16.97 9.81 -13.39
N PRO A 30 16.53 8.91 -14.30
CA PRO A 30 15.24 9.09 -14.95
C PRO A 30 14.23 9.40 -13.84
N ASP A 31 13.49 10.50 -14.01
CA ASP A 31 12.47 10.95 -13.06
C ASP A 31 11.82 9.70 -12.46
N GLU A 32 11.99 9.48 -11.15
CA GLU A 32 11.10 8.57 -10.45
C GLU A 32 9.70 9.05 -10.85
N GLU A 33 8.98 8.25 -11.64
CA GLU A 33 7.64 8.57 -12.12
C GLU A 33 6.90 9.22 -10.96
N GLN A 34 6.58 10.51 -11.11
CA GLN A 34 5.84 11.26 -10.10
C GLN A 34 4.72 10.36 -9.62
N PRO A 35 4.53 10.16 -8.29
CA PRO A 35 3.58 9.16 -7.82
C PRO A 35 2.23 9.43 -8.47
N THR A 36 1.86 8.60 -9.45
CA THR A 36 0.53 8.67 -10.05
C THR A 36 -0.44 8.53 -8.89
N GLU A 37 -1.40 9.46 -8.80
CA GLU A 37 -2.36 9.45 -7.70
C GLU A 37 -2.91 8.02 -7.50
N PRO A 38 -2.91 7.50 -6.28
CA PRO A 38 -3.26 6.10 -6.07
C PRO A 38 -4.69 5.82 -6.57
N ILE A 39 -4.81 4.92 -7.56
CA ILE A 39 -6.08 4.67 -8.24
C ILE A 39 -6.98 3.79 -7.36
N GLU A 40 -8.21 4.25 -7.12
CA GLU A 40 -9.23 3.46 -6.42
C GLU A 40 -9.77 2.31 -7.28
N TRP A 41 -10.25 1.26 -6.61
CA TRP A 41 -10.94 0.17 -7.27
C TRP A 41 -12.27 0.61 -7.87
N SER A 42 -12.56 0.13 -9.07
CA SER A 42 -13.83 0.34 -9.77
C SER A 42 -14.47 -0.98 -10.19
N GLU A 43 -15.73 -0.95 -10.58
CA GLU A 43 -16.47 -2.13 -11.05
C GLU A 43 -15.83 -2.80 -12.29
N GLN A 44 -14.99 -2.07 -13.04
CA GLN A 44 -14.30 -2.56 -14.23
C GLN A 44 -13.10 -3.46 -13.89
N ASP A 45 -12.66 -3.46 -12.63
CA ASP A 45 -11.42 -4.11 -12.20
C ASP A 45 -11.59 -5.58 -11.81
N LEU A 46 -12.69 -6.25 -12.19
CA LEU A 46 -13.01 -7.61 -11.73
C LEU A 46 -11.90 -8.63 -12.02
N VAL A 47 -11.27 -8.54 -13.18
CA VAL A 47 -10.15 -9.43 -13.55
C VAL A 47 -8.95 -9.19 -12.62
N LEU A 48 -8.60 -7.93 -12.36
CA LEU A 48 -7.51 -7.56 -11.46
C LEU A 48 -7.82 -7.97 -10.01
N ALA A 49 -9.07 -7.76 -9.57
CA ALA A 49 -9.54 -8.15 -8.25
C ALA A 49 -9.39 -9.66 -8.01
N LYS A 50 -9.74 -10.49 -9.01
CA LYS A 50 -9.51 -11.95 -8.96
C LYS A 50 -8.03 -12.31 -8.85
N ILE A 51 -7.16 -11.64 -9.61
CA ILE A 51 -5.71 -11.88 -9.57
C ILE A 51 -5.14 -11.57 -8.19
N VAL A 52 -5.45 -10.40 -7.63
CA VAL A 52 -4.91 -10.02 -6.31
C VAL A 52 -5.52 -10.85 -5.20
N TRP A 53 -6.82 -11.16 -5.27
CA TRP A 53 -7.48 -12.04 -4.30
C TRP A 53 -6.82 -13.42 -4.25
N GLY A 54 -6.47 -13.98 -5.40
CA GLY A 54 -5.74 -15.25 -5.48
C GLY A 54 -4.37 -15.23 -4.80
N LYS A 55 -3.74 -14.05 -4.68
CA LYS A 55 -2.43 -13.87 -4.02
C LYS A 55 -2.54 -13.57 -2.53
N PHE A 56 -3.72 -13.22 -2.01
CA PHE A 56 -3.89 -12.96 -0.59
C PHE A 56 -3.71 -14.24 0.22
N SER A 57 -3.01 -14.14 1.35
CA SER A 57 -2.92 -15.23 2.33
C SER A 57 -4.29 -15.54 2.93
N ASP A 58 -4.49 -16.74 3.48
CA ASP A 58 -5.77 -17.11 4.09
C ASP A 58 -6.19 -16.15 5.21
N ARG A 59 -5.23 -15.65 5.99
CA ARG A 59 -5.49 -14.64 7.03
C ARG A 59 -5.94 -13.30 6.44
N ALA A 60 -5.33 -12.86 5.34
CA ALA A 60 -5.77 -11.65 4.65
C ALA A 60 -7.17 -11.86 4.03
N LYS A 61 -7.41 -13.00 3.37
CA LYS A 61 -8.73 -13.36 2.83
C LYS A 61 -9.81 -13.37 3.92
N ALA A 62 -9.51 -13.91 5.10
CA ALA A 62 -10.43 -13.89 6.24
C ALA A 62 -10.77 -12.44 6.68
N MET A 63 -9.74 -11.60 6.87
CA MET A 63 -9.93 -10.19 7.23
C MET A 63 -10.74 -9.41 6.18
N PHE A 64 -10.37 -9.51 4.90
CA PHE A 64 -11.09 -8.83 3.83
C PHE A 64 -12.50 -9.39 3.65
N SER A 65 -12.73 -10.69 3.88
CA SER A 65 -14.09 -11.26 3.85
C SER A 65 -15.00 -10.61 4.89
N THR A 66 -14.51 -10.37 6.12
CA THR A 66 -15.27 -9.63 7.14
C THR A 66 -15.70 -8.24 6.66
N LEU A 67 -14.81 -7.54 5.95
CA LEU A 67 -15.12 -6.21 5.41
C LEU A 67 -16.07 -6.27 4.20
N ILE A 68 -15.89 -7.27 3.32
CA ILE A 68 -16.75 -7.53 2.15
C ILE A 68 -18.19 -7.83 2.59
N ASP A 69 -18.36 -8.65 3.63
CA ASP A 69 -19.66 -9.09 4.11
C ASP A 69 -20.34 -8.04 5.01
N SER A 70 -19.66 -6.94 5.33
CA SER A 70 -20.18 -5.82 6.14
C SER A 70 -19.81 -4.46 5.52
N PRO A 71 -20.28 -4.15 4.29
CA PRO A 71 -19.90 -2.94 3.58
C PRO A 71 -20.31 -1.68 4.35
N GLY A 72 -19.40 -0.70 4.40
CA GLY A 72 -19.58 0.57 5.10
C GLY A 72 -19.44 0.48 6.63
N LYS A 73 -19.45 -0.72 7.22
CA LYS A 73 -19.22 -0.89 8.66
C LYS A 73 -17.72 -0.81 8.94
N LYS A 74 -17.37 0.04 9.90
CA LYS A 74 -16.01 0.18 10.41
C LYS A 74 -15.74 -0.89 11.49
N PHE A 75 -14.53 -1.43 11.47
CA PHE A 75 -14.04 -2.39 12.45
C PHE A 75 -12.70 -1.93 13.03
N GLY A 76 -12.56 -2.01 14.35
CA GLY A 76 -11.31 -1.65 15.02
C GLY A 76 -10.22 -2.67 14.77
N GLY A 77 -8.96 -2.23 14.71
CA GLY A 77 -7.82 -3.14 14.53
C GLY A 77 -7.71 -4.23 15.59
N VAL A 78 -8.04 -3.94 16.85
CA VAL A 78 -8.09 -4.93 17.95
C VAL A 78 -9.26 -5.89 17.76
N GLN A 79 -10.44 -5.37 17.42
CA GLN A 79 -11.64 -6.18 17.17
C GLN A 79 -11.41 -7.20 16.04
N LEU A 80 -10.75 -6.79 14.95
CA LEU A 80 -10.40 -7.69 13.86
C LEU A 80 -9.36 -8.73 14.28
N ALA A 81 -8.40 -8.33 15.10
CA ALA A 81 -7.40 -9.26 15.60
C ALA A 81 -8.03 -10.35 16.47
N ASP A 82 -8.91 -9.97 17.40
CA ASP A 82 -9.59 -10.90 18.30
C ASP A 82 -10.54 -11.83 17.54
N ALA A 83 -11.33 -11.28 16.60
CA ALA A 83 -12.30 -12.05 15.83
C ALA A 83 -11.66 -13.08 14.89
N LEU A 84 -10.41 -12.85 14.46
CA LEU A 84 -9.72 -13.64 13.44
C LEU A 84 -8.46 -14.32 13.98
N ASP A 85 -8.26 -14.31 15.31
CA ASP A 85 -7.10 -14.88 16.00
C ASP A 85 -5.76 -14.41 15.38
N ILE A 86 -5.64 -13.10 15.14
CA ILE A 86 -4.42 -12.49 14.58
C ILE A 86 -3.47 -12.19 15.75
N PRO A 87 -2.24 -12.73 15.73
CA PRO A 87 -1.27 -12.47 16.80
C PRO A 87 -0.84 -11.00 16.81
N ASN A 88 -0.45 -10.49 17.98
CA ASN A 88 0.01 -9.10 18.19
C ASN A 88 -1.10 -8.03 18.09
N GLY A 89 -2.37 -8.41 18.22
CA GLY A 89 -3.50 -7.47 18.32
C GLY A 89 -3.54 -6.48 17.14
N LYS A 90 -3.73 -5.19 17.44
CA LYS A 90 -3.81 -4.12 16.42
C LYS A 90 -2.60 -4.04 15.48
N TYR A 91 -1.40 -4.36 15.98
CA TYR A 91 -0.18 -4.36 15.16
C TYR A 91 -0.13 -5.56 14.21
N GLY A 92 -0.68 -6.69 14.65
CA GLY A 92 -0.90 -7.86 13.79
C GLY A 92 -1.83 -7.56 12.63
N THR A 93 -2.94 -6.89 12.90
CA THR A 93 -3.91 -6.46 11.88
C THR A 93 -3.26 -5.57 10.82
N ALA A 94 -2.45 -4.59 11.22
CA ALA A 94 -1.69 -3.77 10.27
C ALA A 94 -0.69 -4.61 9.46
N GLY A 95 -0.01 -5.58 10.10
CA GLY A 95 0.92 -6.49 9.42
C GLY A 95 0.26 -7.37 8.35
N VAL A 96 -0.99 -7.77 8.54
CA VAL A 96 -1.76 -8.55 7.55
C VAL A 96 -1.95 -7.78 6.25
N LEU A 97 -1.98 -6.45 6.29
CA LEU A 97 -2.21 -5.59 5.12
C LEU A 97 -0.98 -5.35 4.26
N ALA A 98 0.23 -5.64 4.76
CA ALA A 98 1.48 -5.30 4.07
C ALA A 98 1.63 -5.97 2.70
N TRP A 99 1.39 -7.28 2.60
CA TRP A 99 1.43 -8.01 1.33
C TRP A 99 0.23 -7.73 0.42
N PRO A 100 -1.02 -7.68 0.91
CA PRO A 100 -2.16 -7.19 0.14
C PRO A 100 -1.90 -5.84 -0.51
N ALA A 101 -1.36 -4.86 0.22
CA ALA A 101 -1.00 -3.55 -0.32
C ALA A 101 -0.01 -3.70 -1.50
N ARG A 102 1.07 -4.47 -1.33
CA ARG A 102 2.04 -4.75 -2.42
C ARG A 102 1.39 -5.38 -3.65
N HIS A 103 0.48 -6.34 -3.46
CA HIS A 103 -0.19 -7.00 -4.58
C HIS A 103 -1.16 -6.06 -5.32
N CYS A 104 -1.82 -5.16 -4.61
CA CYS A 104 -2.67 -4.14 -5.21
C CYS A 104 -1.84 -3.07 -5.93
N THR A 105 -0.74 -2.61 -5.34
CA THR A 105 0.18 -1.66 -5.98
C THR A 105 0.78 -2.23 -7.27
N ALA A 106 1.07 -3.54 -7.32
CA ALA A 106 1.58 -4.19 -8.53
C ALA A 106 0.57 -4.25 -9.70
N VAL A 107 -0.68 -3.85 -9.48
CA VAL A 107 -1.71 -3.68 -10.51
C VAL A 107 -2.26 -2.26 -10.54
N ASP A 108 -1.47 -1.30 -10.03
CA ASP A 108 -1.80 0.12 -9.96
C ASP A 108 -3.12 0.41 -9.24
N ARG A 109 -3.38 -0.30 -8.14
CA ARG A 109 -4.56 -0.08 -7.28
C ARG A 109 -4.18 0.10 -5.83
N LEU A 110 -4.98 0.91 -5.14
CA LEU A 110 -4.94 1.02 -3.69
C LEU A 110 -5.33 -0.28 -2.97
N LEU A 111 -5.09 -0.34 -1.67
CA LEU A 111 -5.64 -1.40 -0.83
C LEU A 111 -7.18 -1.39 -0.95
N PRO A 112 -7.86 -2.55 -1.03
CA PRO A 112 -9.32 -2.61 -1.22
C PRO A 112 -10.08 -2.35 0.08
N CYS A 113 -9.52 -1.59 1.01
CA CYS A 113 -10.20 -1.07 2.18
C CYS A 113 -9.69 0.33 2.51
N LYS A 114 -10.55 1.12 3.14
CA LYS A 114 -10.21 2.40 3.73
C LYS A 114 -9.79 2.19 5.19
N TYR A 115 -8.98 3.11 5.70
CA TYR A 115 -8.68 3.19 7.11
C TYR A 115 -8.67 4.64 7.59
N GLU A 116 -8.94 4.83 8.86
CA GLU A 116 -8.78 6.10 9.55
C GLU A 116 -8.24 5.84 10.95
N ASP A 117 -7.45 6.79 11.46
CA ASP A 117 -7.01 6.79 12.86
C ASP A 117 -8.04 7.49 13.75
N GLY A 118 -7.99 7.18 15.05
CA GLY A 118 -8.94 7.71 16.03
C GLY A 118 -10.04 6.70 16.35
N VAL A 119 -11.08 7.11 17.06
CA VAL A 119 -11.85 6.13 17.83
C VAL A 119 -12.85 5.34 16.97
N LEU A 120 -12.47 4.14 16.53
CA LEU A 120 -13.35 2.97 16.53
C LEU A 120 -12.62 1.72 17.04
N GLY A 121 -12.33 1.77 18.35
CA GLY A 121 -11.58 0.76 19.12
C GLY A 121 -10.19 1.23 19.59
N ASP A 122 -9.87 2.51 19.34
CA ASP A 122 -8.67 3.27 19.72
C ASP A 122 -7.35 2.81 19.09
N GLY A 123 -7.43 2.63 17.78
CA GLY A 123 -6.36 2.42 16.82
C GLY A 123 -6.93 2.65 15.41
N ALA A 124 -6.25 2.17 14.37
CA ALA A 124 -6.78 2.25 13.01
C ALA A 124 -8.10 1.47 12.87
N ASN A 125 -9.07 2.09 12.19
CA ASN A 125 -10.38 1.52 11.91
C ASN A 125 -10.50 1.23 10.43
N TYR A 126 -10.93 0.04 10.08
CA TYR A 126 -10.94 -0.44 8.70
C TYR A 126 -12.37 -0.63 8.21
N TRP A 127 -12.63 -0.23 6.98
CA TRP A 127 -13.91 -0.51 6.31
C TRP A 127 -13.72 -0.64 4.81
N MET A 128 -14.73 -1.20 4.14
CA MET A 128 -14.78 -1.30 2.69
C MET A 128 -16.01 -0.55 2.19
N THR A 129 -15.88 0.20 1.11
CA THR A 129 -17.05 0.86 0.50
C THR A 129 -17.97 -0.19 -0.15
N PRO A 130 -19.28 0.07 -0.29
CA PRO A 130 -20.19 -0.88 -0.93
C PRO A 130 -19.77 -1.29 -2.35
N ALA A 131 -19.23 -0.36 -3.14
CA ALA A 131 -18.75 -0.64 -4.50
C ALA A 131 -17.57 -1.63 -4.50
N VAL A 132 -16.55 -1.38 -3.66
CA VAL A 132 -15.38 -2.26 -3.55
C VAL A 132 -15.75 -3.61 -2.96
N ALA A 133 -16.65 -3.64 -1.97
CA ALA A 133 -17.16 -4.88 -1.40
C ALA A 133 -17.89 -5.73 -2.44
N THR A 134 -18.70 -5.11 -3.30
CA THR A 134 -19.40 -5.81 -4.39
C THR A 134 -18.41 -6.43 -5.37
N LEU A 135 -17.40 -5.66 -5.80
CA LEU A 135 -16.33 -6.13 -6.69
C LEU A 135 -15.57 -7.33 -6.09
N PHE A 136 -15.09 -7.19 -4.85
CA PHE A 136 -14.28 -8.24 -4.21
C PHE A 136 -15.10 -9.45 -3.78
N LYS A 137 -16.41 -9.30 -3.54
CA LYS A 137 -17.32 -10.42 -3.38
C LYS A 137 -17.40 -11.27 -4.65
N GLN A 138 -17.55 -10.63 -5.82
CA GLN A 138 -17.53 -11.34 -7.10
C GLN A 138 -16.18 -12.03 -7.37
N ALA A 139 -15.08 -11.38 -6.97
CA ALA A 139 -13.74 -11.97 -7.10
C ALA A 139 -13.55 -13.19 -6.18
N ARG A 140 -14.06 -13.13 -4.95
CA ARG A 140 -14.03 -14.22 -3.97
C ARG A 140 -14.89 -15.42 -4.40
N ASP A 141 -16.14 -15.15 -4.77
CA ASP A 141 -17.14 -16.20 -5.02
C ASP A 141 -16.96 -16.85 -6.41
N GLY A 142 -16.23 -16.18 -7.32
CA GLY A 142 -15.94 -16.65 -8.67
C GLY A 142 -14.56 -17.30 -8.84
N GLN A 143 -13.97 -17.81 -7.75
CA GLN A 143 -12.78 -18.68 -7.76
C GLN A 143 -13.15 -20.14 -8.05
#